data_AF-A9B561-F1
#
_entry.id   AF-A9B561-F1
#
_cell.length_a   1.000
_cell.length_b   1.000
_cell.length_c   1.000
_cell.angle_alpha   90.00
_cell.angle_beta   90.00
_cell.angle_gamma   90.00
#
_symmetry.space_group_name_H-M   'P 1'
#
loop_
_entity.id
_entity.type
_entity.pdbx_description
1 polymer ?
#
loop_
_entity_poly.entity_id
_entity_poly.type
_entity_poly.pdbx_seq_one_letter_code
_entity_poly.pdbx_strand_id
1 'polypeptide(L)'
;MSSPIVQIDYAVVDTIIQRFQKLYDQSQTIQASLCQTMASLQAGQWQGSAANACFQEFDHVVKPAFQRLLHSLQGSVETTKAIRKIMADAEAEAAALFRGDVGAMAVGGNGAMFVQFVDGEIRSKSTPTPTPPSDKPLLPPFFKN
;
A
#
# COMPACT_ATOMS: atom_id res chain seq x y z
N MET A 1 -14.24 -24.35 -4.82
CA MET A 1 -13.43 -23.49 -5.70
C MET A 1 -12.17 -23.12 -4.91
N SER A 2 -10.98 -23.51 -5.35
CA SER A 2 -9.73 -23.10 -4.69
C SER A 2 -9.51 -21.61 -4.97
N SER A 3 -9.40 -20.77 -3.94
CA SER A 3 -9.08 -19.35 -4.14
C SER A 3 -7.61 -19.23 -4.57
N PRO A 4 -7.28 -18.35 -5.53
CA PRO A 4 -5.88 -18.07 -5.85
C PRO A 4 -5.18 -17.47 -4.63
N ILE A 5 -4.03 -18.04 -4.27
CA ILE A 5 -3.17 -17.46 -3.23
C ILE A 5 -2.44 -16.27 -3.86
N VAL A 6 -2.75 -15.07 -3.38
CA VAL A 6 -2.04 -13.85 -3.76
C VAL A 6 -0.95 -13.62 -2.73
N GLN A 7 0.30 -13.89 -3.11
CA GLN A 7 1.49 -13.63 -2.30
C GLN A 7 2.34 -12.57 -2.99
N ILE A 8 2.74 -11.54 -2.23
CA ILE A 8 3.59 -10.47 -2.73
C ILE A 8 5.06 -10.77 -2.40
N ASP A 9 5.95 -10.53 -3.36
CA ASP A 9 7.38 -10.47 -3.09
C ASP A 9 7.78 -9.02 -2.79
N TYR A 10 7.94 -8.71 -1.50
CA TYR A 10 8.30 -7.38 -1.05
C TYR A 10 9.66 -6.90 -1.56
N ALA A 11 10.63 -7.79 -1.76
CA ALA A 11 11.96 -7.42 -2.24
C ALA A 11 11.93 -7.01 -3.72
N VAL A 12 11.13 -7.72 -4.52
CA VAL A 12 10.89 -7.35 -5.93
C VAL A 12 10.18 -6.01 -6.02
N VAL A 13 9.15 -5.78 -5.20
CA VAL A 13 8.40 -4.51 -5.17
C VAL A 13 9.30 -3.35 -4.79
N ASP A 14 10.20 -3.54 -3.82
CA ASP A 14 11.18 -2.53 -3.46
C ASP A 14 12.16 -2.22 -4.58
N THR A 15 12.60 -3.25 -5.30
CA THR A 15 13.45 -3.08 -6.48
C THR A 15 12.74 -2.26 -7.57
N ILE A 16 11.44 -2.50 -7.78
CA ILE A 16 10.63 -1.73 -8.74
C ILE A 16 10.51 -0.27 -8.31
N ILE A 17 10.22 0.00 -7.03
CA ILE A 17 10.16 1.37 -6.48
C ILE A 17 11.49 2.10 -6.72
N GLN A 18 12.62 1.47 -6.39
CA GLN A 18 13.95 2.05 -6.59
C GLN A 18 14.24 2.32 -8.08
N ARG A 19 13.79 1.44 -8.97
CA ARG A 19 13.96 1.62 -10.41
C ARG A 19 13.17 2.83 -10.92
N PHE A 20 11.91 3.00 -10.51
CA PHE A 20 11.13 4.18 -10.89
C PHE A 20 11.75 5.47 -10.36
N GLN A 21 12.23 5.47 -9.11
CA GLN A 21 12.93 6.62 -8.53
C GLN A 21 14.18 6.99 -9.34
N LYS A 22 15.01 6.00 -9.68
CA LYS A 22 16.21 6.23 -10.50
C LYS A 22 15.85 6.81 -11.88
N LEU A 23 14.80 6.31 -12.52
CA LEU A 23 14.35 6.83 -13.82
C LEU A 23 13.83 8.27 -13.72
N TYR A 24 13.15 8.60 -12.62
CA TYR A 24 12.71 9.96 -12.34
C TYR A 24 13.90 10.91 -12.20
N ASP A 25 14.88 10.57 -11.36
CA ASP A 25 16.06 11.40 -11.11
C ASP A 25 16.88 11.64 -12.38
N GLN A 26 17.04 10.58 -13.19
CA GLN A 26 17.71 10.65 -14.49
C GLN A 26 16.96 11.55 -15.47
N SER A 27 15.63 11.39 -15.57
CA SER A 27 14.80 12.21 -16.46
C SER A 27 14.80 13.68 -16.04
N GLN A 28 14.81 13.96 -14.73
CA GLN A 28 14.88 15.31 -14.19
C GLN A 28 16.21 15.98 -14.54
N THR A 29 17.31 15.24 -14.41
CA THR A 29 18.66 15.73 -14.78
C THR A 29 18.73 16.08 -16.27
N ILE A 30 18.19 15.21 -17.13
CA ILE A 30 18.13 15.46 -18.57
C ILE A 30 17.30 16.71 -18.87
N GLN A 31 16.12 16.84 -18.26
CA GLN A 31 15.27 18.02 -18.43
C GLN A 31 15.99 19.32 -18.03
N ALA A 32 16.65 19.32 -16.87
CA ALA A 32 17.39 20.49 -16.38
C ALA A 32 18.52 20.89 -17.33
N SER A 33 19.30 19.90 -17.82
CA SER A 33 20.36 20.14 -18.80
C SER A 33 19.83 20.71 -20.12
N LEU A 34 18.70 20.19 -20.62
CA LEU A 34 18.05 20.71 -21.82
C LEU A 34 17.56 22.15 -21.63
N CYS A 35 16.90 22.45 -20.49
CA CYS A 35 16.45 23.81 -20.18
C CYS A 35 17.62 24.79 -20.12
N GLN A 36 18.74 24.41 -19.50
CA GLN A 36 19.93 25.25 -19.43
C GLN A 36 20.53 25.51 -20.83
N THR A 37 20.60 24.47 -21.65
CA THR A 37 21.13 24.57 -23.02
C THR A 37 20.24 25.49 -23.86
N MET A 38 18.92 25.32 -23.80
CA MET A 38 17.97 26.17 -24.51
C MET A 38 18.05 27.64 -24.07
N ALA A 39 18.14 27.89 -22.76
CA ALA A 39 18.31 29.25 -22.25
C ALA A 39 19.59 29.92 -22.78
N SER A 40 20.70 29.18 -22.85
CA SER A 40 21.96 29.69 -23.42
C SER A 40 21.83 30.00 -24.92
N LEU A 41 21.09 29.19 -25.67
CA LEU A 41 20.87 29.41 -27.10
C LEU A 41 19.99 30.64 -27.35
N GLN A 42 18.93 30.79 -26.55
CA GLN A 42 17.99 31.91 -26.63
C GLN A 42 18.61 33.26 -26.19
N ALA A 43 19.62 33.24 -25.33
CA ALA A 43 20.35 34.43 -24.88
C ALA A 43 21.23 35.10 -25.96
N GLY A 44 21.16 34.65 -27.21
CA GLY A 44 21.75 35.35 -28.36
C GLY A 44 22.73 34.53 -29.18
N GLN A 45 23.03 33.29 -28.78
CA GLN A 45 23.90 32.39 -29.55
C GLN A 45 23.22 31.87 -30.83
N TRP A 46 21.89 31.82 -30.85
CA TRP A 46 21.12 31.36 -32.02
C TRP A 46 19.85 32.18 -32.21
N GLN A 47 19.71 32.80 -33.39
CA GLN A 47 18.64 33.74 -33.71
C GLN A 47 18.12 33.50 -35.14
N GLY A 48 16.92 34.00 -35.44
CA GLY A 48 16.24 33.86 -36.73
C GLY A 48 14.95 33.03 -36.65
N SER A 49 14.26 32.86 -37.79
CA SER A 49 12.95 32.18 -37.79
C SER A 49 13.04 30.71 -37.38
N ALA A 50 14.12 30.02 -37.78
CA ALA A 50 14.38 28.64 -37.40
C ALA A 50 14.63 28.49 -35.89
N ALA A 51 15.35 29.42 -35.27
CA ALA A 51 15.57 29.44 -33.83
C ALA A 51 14.24 29.64 -33.08
N ASN A 52 13.42 30.60 -33.53
CA ASN A 52 12.11 30.86 -32.95
C ASN A 52 11.18 29.64 -33.03
N ALA A 53 11.14 28.95 -34.17
CA ALA A 53 10.35 27.73 -34.33
C ALA A 53 10.81 26.63 -33.35
N CYS A 54 12.13 26.43 -33.23
CA CYS A 54 12.68 25.46 -32.28
C CYS A 54 12.34 25.80 -30.82
N PHE A 55 12.44 27.07 -30.42
CA PHE A 55 12.10 27.48 -29.05
C PHE A 55 10.60 27.31 -28.76
N GLN A 56 9.74 27.62 -29.72
CA GLN A 56 8.30 27.37 -29.60
C GLN A 56 8.00 25.87 -29.47
N GLU A 57 8.61 25.02 -30.30
CA GLU A 57 8.45 23.56 -30.17
C GLU A 57 8.95 23.05 -28.82
N PHE A 58 10.07 23.58 -28.34
CA PHE A 58 10.60 23.19 -27.04
C PHE A 58 9.63 23.54 -25.90
N ASP A 59 9.11 24.77 -25.86
CA ASP A 59 8.23 25.23 -24.78
C ASP A 59 6.82 24.60 -24.83
N HIS A 60 6.30 24.34 -26.03
CA HIS A 60 4.92 23.85 -26.20
C HIS A 60 4.80 22.34 -26.33
N VAL A 61 5.85 21.64 -26.77
CA VAL A 61 5.81 20.20 -27.03
C VAL A 61 6.77 19.45 -26.12
N VAL A 62 8.05 19.79 -26.17
CA VAL A 62 9.11 19.00 -25.51
C VAL A 62 9.03 19.13 -23.99
N LYS A 63 9.04 20.36 -23.47
CA LYS A 63 9.02 20.62 -22.02
C LYS A 63 7.76 20.07 -21.34
N PRO A 64 6.53 20.23 -21.88
CA PRO A 64 5.35 19.59 -21.33
C PRO A 64 5.38 18.05 -21.43
N ALA A 65 6.00 17.46 -22.45
CA ALA A 65 6.18 16.01 -22.53
C ALA A 65 7.06 15.48 -21.39
N PHE A 66 8.18 16.16 -21.08
CA PHE A 66 9.02 15.81 -19.94
C PHE A 66 8.29 15.96 -18.60
N GLN A 67 7.50 17.01 -18.43
CA GLN A 67 6.70 17.20 -17.21
C GLN A 67 5.70 16.05 -17.01
N ARG A 68 5.00 15.62 -18.07
CA ARG A 68 4.09 14.47 -18.02
C ARG A 68 4.82 13.17 -17.70
N LEU A 69 6.00 12.95 -18.27
CA LEU A 69 6.83 11.78 -17.97
C LEU A 69 7.23 11.76 -16.48
N LEU A 70 7.75 12.87 -15.96
CA LEU A 70 8.16 12.98 -14.56
C LEU A 70 6.97 12.73 -13.63
N HIS A 71 5.81 13.31 -13.94
CA HIS A 71 4.58 13.08 -13.18
C HIS A 71 4.17 11.59 -13.19
N SER A 72 4.24 10.92 -14.35
CA SER A 72 3.92 9.49 -14.47
C SER A 72 4.89 8.61 -13.68
N LEU A 73 6.18 8.93 -13.68
CA LEU A 73 7.19 8.19 -12.93
C LEU A 73 6.97 8.35 -11.42
N GLN A 74 6.72 9.59 -10.96
CA GLN A 74 6.39 9.84 -9.56
C GLN A 74 5.11 9.13 -9.13
N GLY A 75 4.05 9.19 -9.94
CA GLY A 75 2.81 8.47 -9.69
C GLY A 75 3.01 6.96 -9.61
N SER A 76 3.92 6.40 -10.40
CA SER A 76 4.27 4.98 -10.37
C SER A 76 4.98 4.58 -9.07
N VAL A 77 5.89 5.42 -8.57
CA VAL A 77 6.53 5.25 -7.26
C VAL A 77 5.48 5.19 -6.16
N GLU A 78 4.61 6.20 -6.10
CA GLU A 78 3.61 6.31 -5.03
C GLU A 78 2.56 5.20 -5.09
N THR A 79 2.09 4.84 -6.29
CA THR A 79 1.14 3.73 -6.48
C THR A 79 1.76 2.41 -6.01
N THR A 80 3.02 2.16 -6.35
CA THR A 80 3.71 0.90 -5.96
C THR A 80 3.95 0.83 -4.45
N LYS A 81 4.30 1.95 -3.81
CA LYS A 81 4.38 2.04 -2.34
C LYS A 81 3.04 1.78 -1.68
N ALA A 82 1.94 2.31 -2.23
CA ALA A 82 0.61 2.08 -1.72
C ALA A 82 0.21 0.59 -1.80
N ILE A 83 0.49 -0.06 -2.93
CA ILE A 83 0.28 -1.52 -3.09
C ILE A 83 1.05 -2.30 -2.02
N ARG A 84 2.35 -1.98 -1.84
CA ARG A 84 3.18 -2.62 -0.82
C ARG A 84 2.56 -2.51 0.57
N LYS A 85 2.12 -1.31 0.93
CA LYS A 85 1.51 -1.03 2.23
C LYS A 85 0.21 -1.79 2.43
N ILE A 86 -0.71 -1.73 1.46
CA ILE A 86 -2.02 -2.39 1.53
C ILE A 86 -1.84 -3.90 1.73
N MET A 87 -0.93 -4.52 0.98
CA MET A 87 -0.66 -5.95 1.14
C MET A 87 -0.06 -6.28 2.51
N ALA A 88 0.89 -5.47 3.00
CA ALA A 88 1.48 -5.69 4.33
C ALA A 88 0.47 -5.54 5.47
N ASP A 89 -0.42 -4.54 5.38
CA ASP A 89 -1.47 -4.32 6.37
C ASP A 89 -2.47 -5.50 6.36
N ALA A 90 -2.85 -6.00 5.17
CA ALA A 90 -3.72 -7.16 5.03
C ALA A 90 -3.09 -8.48 5.54
N GLU A 91 -1.80 -8.69 5.27
CA GLU A 91 -1.06 -9.84 5.79
C GLU A 91 -0.94 -9.80 7.32
N ALA A 92 -0.71 -8.61 7.90
CA ALA A 92 -0.62 -8.44 9.35
C ALA A 92 -1.95 -8.72 10.06
N GLU A 93 -3.07 -8.28 9.48
CA GLU A 93 -4.43 -8.55 9.98
C GLU A 93 -4.74 -10.05 9.93
N ALA A 94 -4.48 -10.72 8.80
CA ALA A 94 -4.67 -12.16 8.67
C ALA A 94 -3.79 -12.94 9.67
N ALA A 95 -2.52 -12.55 9.82
CA ALA A 95 -1.60 -13.16 10.78
C ALA A 95 -2.00 -12.91 12.25
N ALA A 96 -2.73 -11.84 12.55
CA ALA A 96 -3.25 -11.58 13.90
C ALA A 96 -4.30 -12.60 14.32
N LEU A 97 -5.16 -13.04 13.38
CA LEU A 97 -6.16 -14.09 13.63
C LEU A 97 -5.52 -15.40 14.08
N PHE A 98 -4.39 -15.78 13.48
CA PHE A 98 -3.67 -17.01 13.85
C PHE A 98 -2.88 -16.88 15.15
N ARG A 99 -2.47 -15.67 15.54
CA ARG A 99 -1.73 -15.41 16.80
C ARG A 99 -2.64 -15.43 18.05
N GLY A 100 -3.94 -15.16 17.89
CA GLY A 100 -4.91 -15.17 18.99
C GLY A 100 -5.31 -16.56 19.49
N ASP A 101 -5.26 -17.59 18.63
CA ASP A 101 -5.76 -18.94 18.95
C ASP A 101 -4.67 -19.96 19.33
N VAL A 102 -3.41 -19.72 18.94
CA VAL A 102 -2.28 -20.62 19.24
C VAL A 102 -1.84 -20.59 20.72
N GLY A 103 -2.32 -19.63 21.51
CA GLY A 103 -2.16 -19.64 22.97
C GLY A 103 -3.14 -20.56 23.71
N ALA A 104 -4.27 -20.91 23.09
CA ALA A 104 -5.30 -21.75 23.70
C ALA A 104 -5.18 -23.24 23.32
N MET A 105 -4.38 -23.58 22.30
CA MET A 105 -4.22 -24.95 21.80
C MET A 105 -2.76 -25.40 21.64
N ALA A 106 -1.90 -25.21 22.65
CA ALA A 106 -0.60 -25.90 22.70
C ALA A 106 0.06 -25.91 24.10
N VAL A 107 -0.54 -26.57 25.09
CA VAL A 107 0.19 -27.39 26.09
C VAL A 107 -0.65 -28.64 26.37
N GLY A 108 -0.71 -29.53 25.38
CA GLY A 108 -1.09 -30.93 25.57
C GLY A 108 0.18 -31.78 25.66
N GLY A 109 0.77 -31.84 26.85
CA GLY A 109 1.96 -32.65 27.12
C GLY A 109 2.36 -32.58 28.60
N ASN A 110 1.94 -33.59 29.36
CA ASN A 110 2.23 -33.82 30.78
C ASN A 110 1.65 -32.81 31.80
N GLY A 111 0.33 -32.85 31.96
CA GLY A 111 -0.33 -32.44 33.20
C GLY A 111 -1.15 -33.60 33.73
N ALA A 112 -0.54 -34.45 34.55
CA ALA A 112 -1.26 -35.50 35.26
C ALA A 112 -2.46 -34.88 36.00
N MET A 113 -3.65 -35.41 35.71
CA MET A 113 -4.85 -35.25 36.53
C MET A 113 -4.54 -35.78 37.93
N PHE A 114 -4.06 -34.91 38.80
CA PHE A 114 -4.12 -35.13 40.24
C PHE A 114 -5.40 -34.49 40.75
N VAL A 115 -6.49 -35.26 40.70
CA VAL A 115 -7.70 -34.93 41.46
C VAL A 115 -7.41 -35.27 42.91
N GLN A 116 -6.96 -34.27 43.67
CA GLN A 116 -6.79 -34.39 45.11
C GLN A 116 -8.15 -34.12 45.76
N PHE A 117 -8.87 -35.20 46.08
CA PHE A 117 -10.01 -35.15 46.99
C PHE A 117 -9.50 -34.97 48.42
N VAL A 118 -9.80 -33.83 49.06
CA VAL A 118 -9.84 -33.68 50.52
C VAL A 118 -10.91 -32.64 50.87
N ASP A 119 -11.81 -33.02 51.79
CA ASP A 119 -12.82 -32.24 52.56
C ASP A 119 -13.01 -30.77 52.15
N GLY A 120 -14.13 -30.31 51.60
CA GLY A 120 -15.50 -30.45 52.08
C GLY A 120 -16.27 -29.20 51.60
N GLU A 121 -17.59 -29.30 51.50
CA GLU A 121 -18.54 -28.24 51.12
C GLU A 121 -18.79 -28.02 49.61
N ILE A 122 -19.75 -28.80 49.08
CA ILE A 122 -20.39 -28.53 47.78
C ILE A 122 -21.38 -27.38 47.96
N ARG A 123 -20.99 -26.17 47.58
CA ARG A 123 -21.95 -25.06 47.40
C ARG A 123 -22.14 -24.79 45.91
N SER A 124 -23.24 -25.30 45.38
CA SER A 124 -23.74 -24.98 44.04
C SER A 124 -23.87 -23.46 43.89
N LYS A 125 -23.09 -22.87 42.99
CA LYS A 125 -23.39 -21.55 42.43
C LYS A 125 -23.45 -21.66 40.92
N SER A 126 -24.68 -21.53 40.45
CA SER A 126 -25.17 -21.52 39.08
C SER A 126 -24.36 -20.62 38.14
N THR A 127 -24.02 -21.19 36.98
CA THR A 127 -23.61 -20.50 35.75
C THR A 127 -24.67 -19.51 35.27
N PRO A 128 -24.31 -18.27 34.90
CA PRO A 128 -25.10 -17.49 33.96
C PRO A 128 -24.51 -17.62 32.55
N THR A 129 -25.29 -18.21 31.66
CA THR A 129 -25.14 -18.18 30.20
C THR A 129 -25.18 -16.72 29.70
N PRO A 130 -24.16 -16.21 28.98
CA PRO A 130 -24.33 -14.99 28.20
C PRO A 130 -25.09 -15.33 26.91
N THR A 131 -26.34 -14.89 26.84
CA THR A 131 -27.14 -14.92 25.60
C THR A 131 -26.68 -13.75 24.72
N PRO A 132 -26.46 -13.94 23.40
CA PRO A 132 -26.08 -12.84 22.51
C PRO A 132 -27.25 -11.85 22.31
N PRO A 133 -26.99 -10.54 22.20
CA PRO A 133 -28.03 -9.56 21.92
C PRO A 133 -28.57 -9.74 20.50
N SER A 134 -29.88 -9.98 20.40
CA SER A 134 -30.65 -9.80 19.17
C SER A 134 -30.92 -8.31 18.99
N ASP A 135 -30.22 -7.66 18.07
CA ASP A 135 -30.61 -6.33 17.60
C ASP A 135 -30.82 -6.32 16.09
N LYS A 136 -31.93 -5.71 15.70
CA LYS A 136 -32.57 -5.80 14.38
C LYS A 136 -31.76 -5.05 13.31
N PRO A 137 -31.82 -5.44 12.03
CA PRO A 137 -31.25 -4.62 10.96
C PRO A 137 -32.04 -3.30 10.83
N LEU A 138 -31.35 -2.18 11.02
CA LEU A 138 -31.85 -0.85 10.65
C LEU A 138 -31.88 -0.75 9.12
N LEU A 139 -33.09 -0.66 8.55
CA LEU A 139 -33.30 -0.33 7.14
C LEU A 139 -32.91 1.14 6.88
N PRO A 140 -32.15 1.47 5.81
CA PRO A 140 -31.89 2.85 5.42
C PRO A 140 -33.12 3.48 4.73
N PRO A 141 -33.44 4.76 4.99
CA PRO A 141 -34.58 5.43 4.37
C PRO A 141 -34.18 5.98 2.99
N PHE A 142 -34.31 5.16 1.94
CA PHE A 142 -34.14 5.64 0.55
C PHE A 142 -35.23 5.16 -0.41
N PHE A 143 -36.47 5.04 0.07
CA PHE A 143 -37.64 4.90 -0.80
C PHE A 143 -38.84 5.67 -0.25
N LYS A 144 -39.10 6.84 -0.83
CA LYS A 144 -40.44 7.40 -0.99
C LYS A 144 -40.50 8.16 -2.31
N ASN A 145 -41.55 7.85 -3.06
CA ASN A 145 -41.99 8.43 -4.33
C ASN A 145 -41.99 9.96 -4.35
#